data_AF-A0A1C3K7X7-F1
#
_entry.id   AF-A0A1C3K7X7-F1
#
_cell.length_a   1.000
_cell.length_b   1.000
_cell.length_c   1.000
_cell.angle_alpha   90.00
_cell.angle_beta   90.00
_cell.angle_gamma   90.00
#
_symmetry.space_group_name_H-M   'P 1'
#
loop_
_entity.id
_entity.type
_entity.pdbx_description
1 polymer ?
#
loop_
_entity_poly.entity_id
_entity_poly.type
_entity_poly.pdbx_seq_one_letter_code
_entity_poly.pdbx_strand_id
1 'polypeptide(L)'
;MEVIGFDLAGDAAALQALFERYRTVVNCTGFVAGPGTQLKITRAALDAKVERYFPWQFGVDYDVVGQGSGQPVFDEQYEVRQLLRAQQQTEWVIISTGMFTSFLFEPAFDVVNLAARTVHGLGTWDTRVTVTTPEDIGRLTTEILLAEPRIANEVVYVAGDTISYGELAEVVERVTGYAFEKTLWSLDKLRADLALAPDDVMTRYRAAFALGDGMWWDKANTFNAKHGIETVDVAHYLQHLLEA
;
A
#
# COMPACT_ATOMS: atom_id res chain seq x y z
N MET A 1 3.49 -21.87 16.76
CA MET A 1 3.01 -20.48 16.77
C MET A 1 2.64 -20.13 18.19
N GLU A 2 3.34 -19.18 18.82
CA GLU A 2 2.96 -18.62 20.11
C GLU A 2 2.12 -17.37 19.84
N VAL A 3 0.97 -17.23 20.52
CA VAL A 3 0.11 -16.05 20.41
C VAL A 3 0.29 -15.21 21.67
N ILE A 4 0.62 -13.93 21.50
CA ILE A 4 0.85 -13.00 22.60
C ILE A 4 -0.21 -11.90 22.52
N GLY A 5 -1.00 -11.76 23.59
CA GLY A 5 -1.92 -10.64 23.74
C GLY A 5 -1.14 -9.38 24.11
N PHE A 6 -1.20 -8.35 23.28
CA PHE A 6 -0.56 -7.07 23.55
C PHE A 6 -1.35 -5.93 22.89
N ASP A 7 -1.45 -4.79 23.58
CA ASP A 7 -2.04 -3.58 23.01
C ASP A 7 -0.95 -2.71 22.38
N LEU A 8 -0.94 -2.66 21.05
CA LEU A 8 0.03 -1.89 20.27
C LEU A 8 -0.16 -0.37 20.42
N ALA A 9 -1.35 0.08 20.82
CA ALA A 9 -1.62 1.47 21.18
C ALA A 9 -1.23 1.79 22.63
N GLY A 10 -0.83 0.78 23.41
CA GLY A 10 -0.46 0.89 24.81
C GLY A 10 0.86 1.61 25.06
N ASP A 11 1.46 1.30 26.20
CA ASP A 11 2.69 1.91 26.69
C ASP A 11 3.90 1.57 25.80
N ALA A 12 4.72 2.58 25.49
CA ALA A 12 5.86 2.43 24.59
C ALA A 12 6.98 1.59 25.20
N ALA A 13 7.21 1.70 26.52
CA ALA A 13 8.25 0.92 27.18
C ALA A 13 7.86 -0.57 27.26
N ALA A 14 6.58 -0.87 27.47
CA ALA A 14 6.08 -2.24 27.38
C ALA A 14 6.26 -2.83 25.97
N LEU A 15 6.03 -2.04 24.91
CA LEU A 15 6.21 -2.50 23.53
C LEU A 15 7.69 -2.75 23.20
N GLN A 16 8.58 -1.87 23.66
CA GLN A 16 10.02 -2.06 23.56
C GLN A 16 10.46 -3.36 24.27
N ALA A 17 10.08 -3.54 25.53
CA ALA A 17 10.44 -4.74 26.30
C ALA A 17 9.92 -6.04 25.67
N LEU A 18 8.78 -5.99 24.97
CA LEU A 18 8.30 -7.11 24.17
C LEU A 18 9.23 -7.37 22.97
N PHE A 19 9.61 -6.34 22.22
CA PHE A 19 10.45 -6.47 21.04
C PHE A 19 11.89 -6.90 21.33
N GLU A 20 12.44 -6.59 22.50
CA GLU A 20 13.77 -7.05 22.93
C GLU A 20 13.90 -8.59 22.95
N ARG A 21 12.78 -9.32 22.97
CA ARG A 21 12.74 -10.79 22.92
C ARG A 21 12.93 -11.35 21.51
N TYR A 22 12.94 -10.50 20.47
CA TYR A 22 12.91 -10.93 19.08
C TYR A 22 14.04 -10.31 18.26
N ARG A 23 14.64 -11.13 17.41
CA ARG A 23 15.63 -10.69 16.43
C ARG A 23 15.01 -9.89 15.29
N THR A 24 13.82 -10.31 14.83
CA THR A 24 13.16 -9.76 13.67
C THR A 24 11.71 -9.44 13.98
N VAL A 25 11.29 -8.23 13.61
CA VAL A 25 9.90 -7.77 13.77
C VAL A 25 9.35 -7.42 12.39
N VAL A 26 8.18 -7.98 12.07
CA VAL A 26 7.40 -7.66 10.86
C VAL A 26 6.08 -7.04 11.31
N ASN A 27 5.86 -5.78 10.99
CA ASN A 27 4.68 -5.03 11.39
C ASN A 27 3.61 -5.08 10.28
N CYS A 28 2.50 -5.77 10.56
CA CYS A 28 1.37 -5.95 9.64
C CYS A 28 0.08 -5.30 10.16
N THR A 29 0.18 -4.24 10.97
CA THR A 29 -0.94 -3.74 11.79
C THR A 29 -2.01 -2.94 11.04
N GLY A 30 -1.69 -2.37 9.88
CA GLY A 30 -2.68 -1.61 9.11
C GLY A 30 -2.90 -0.19 9.63
N PHE A 31 -3.66 0.60 8.86
CA PHE A 31 -4.09 1.95 9.27
C PHE A 31 -5.14 1.90 10.39
N VAL A 32 -5.80 0.75 10.60
CA VAL A 32 -6.81 0.56 11.65
C VAL A 32 -6.26 0.75 13.06
N ALA A 33 -4.93 0.71 13.22
CA ALA A 33 -4.23 0.99 14.47
C ALA A 33 -4.29 2.47 14.91
N GLY A 34 -4.75 3.36 14.02
CA GLY A 34 -4.96 4.78 14.30
C GLY A 34 -3.69 5.65 14.18
N PRO A 35 -3.86 6.98 14.17
CA PRO A 35 -2.76 7.93 13.96
C PRO A 35 -1.66 7.83 15.00
N GLY A 36 -0.41 7.90 14.57
CA GLY A 36 0.78 7.90 15.42
C GLY A 36 1.23 6.52 15.89
N THR A 37 0.44 5.47 15.66
CA THR A 37 0.76 4.11 16.08
C THR A 37 1.94 3.54 15.30
N GLN A 38 2.13 3.91 14.04
CA GLN A 38 3.23 3.39 13.23
C GLN A 38 4.57 4.00 13.62
N LEU A 39 4.56 5.29 13.97
CA LEU A 39 5.72 5.93 14.59
C LEU A 39 6.04 5.32 15.95
N LYS A 40 5.03 5.03 16.78
CA LYS A 40 5.23 4.39 18.09
C LYS A 40 5.87 3.01 17.94
N ILE A 41 5.32 2.15 17.09
CA ILE A 41 5.85 0.80 16.85
C ILE A 41 7.27 0.86 16.29
N THR A 42 7.52 1.76 15.34
CA THR A 42 8.85 1.93 14.74
C THR A 42 9.87 2.37 15.78
N ARG A 43 9.56 3.36 16.62
CA ARG A 43 10.46 3.79 17.71
C ARG A 43 10.73 2.65 18.69
N ALA A 44 9.70 1.93 19.11
CA ALA A 44 9.87 0.78 20.00
C ALA A 44 10.78 -0.31 19.40
N ALA A 45 10.66 -0.59 18.10
CA ALA A 45 11.52 -1.56 17.43
C ALA A 45 12.99 -1.11 17.39
N LEU A 46 13.22 0.18 17.10
CA LEU A 46 14.55 0.78 17.09
C LEU A 46 15.17 0.86 18.49
N ASP A 47 14.39 1.27 19.50
CA ASP A 47 14.83 1.37 20.89
C ASP A 47 15.15 -0.01 21.49
N ALA A 48 14.37 -1.04 21.11
CA ALA A 48 14.63 -2.44 21.44
C ALA A 48 15.83 -3.03 20.70
N LYS A 49 16.40 -2.30 19.72
CA LYS A 49 17.58 -2.69 18.96
C LYS A 49 17.39 -4.03 18.25
N VAL A 50 16.18 -4.27 17.72
CA VAL A 50 15.92 -5.47 16.93
C VAL A 50 16.91 -5.53 15.76
N GLU A 51 17.38 -6.72 15.41
CA GLU A 51 18.40 -6.83 14.37
C GLU A 51 17.83 -6.53 12.99
N ARG A 52 16.55 -6.87 12.75
CA ARG A 52 15.88 -6.62 11.47
C ARG A 52 14.42 -6.18 11.66
N TYR A 53 14.00 -5.15 10.94
CA TYR A 53 12.65 -4.60 11.02
C TYR A 53 12.00 -4.41 9.65
N PHE A 54 10.78 -4.90 9.52
CA PHE A 54 9.90 -4.66 8.38
C PHE A 54 8.72 -3.81 8.88
N PRO A 55 8.76 -2.48 8.69
CA PRO A 55 7.67 -1.59 9.07
C PRO A 55 6.39 -1.87 8.27
N TRP A 56 5.24 -1.44 8.80
CA TRP A 56 3.98 -1.47 8.04
C TRP A 56 4.00 -0.39 6.95
N GLN A 57 4.58 -0.71 5.80
CA GLN A 57 4.79 0.20 4.67
C GLN A 57 4.24 -0.36 3.35
N PHE A 58 3.38 -1.39 3.42
CA PHE A 58 2.71 -2.04 2.30
C PHE A 58 1.70 -1.10 1.62
N GLY A 59 2.23 -0.13 0.88
CA GLY A 59 1.46 0.92 0.23
C GLY A 59 2.25 1.58 -0.89
N VAL A 60 1.96 2.86 -1.11
CA VAL A 60 2.54 3.70 -2.17
C VAL A 60 3.99 4.09 -1.87
N ASP A 61 4.64 4.76 -2.81
CA ASP A 61 5.98 5.28 -2.60
C ASP A 61 5.97 6.58 -1.78
N TYR A 62 6.06 6.42 -0.45
CA TYR A 62 6.05 7.56 0.47
C TYR A 62 7.24 8.51 0.29
N ASP A 63 8.35 8.10 -0.35
CA ASP A 63 9.47 9.01 -0.63
C ASP A 63 9.13 10.01 -1.75
N VAL A 64 8.33 9.58 -2.73
CA VAL A 64 7.85 10.44 -3.82
C VAL A 64 6.66 11.27 -3.36
N VAL A 65 5.73 10.65 -2.62
CA VAL A 65 4.56 11.35 -2.06
C VAL A 65 4.99 12.46 -1.09
N GLY A 66 5.99 12.19 -0.24
CA GLY A 66 6.55 13.15 0.69
C GLY A 66 5.60 13.57 1.81
N GLN A 67 6.02 14.59 2.57
CA GLN A 67 5.23 15.20 3.64
C GLN A 67 4.27 16.26 3.07
N GLY A 68 3.10 16.42 3.70
CA GLY A 68 2.09 17.40 3.26
C GLY A 68 1.28 16.89 2.06
N SER A 69 1.14 15.57 1.95
CA SER A 69 0.47 14.88 0.84
C SER A 69 -1.05 15.13 0.77
N GLY A 70 -1.63 15.71 1.82
CA GLY A 70 -3.09 15.79 1.99
C GLY A 70 -3.72 14.50 2.54
N GLN A 71 -2.93 13.43 2.68
CA GLN A 71 -3.31 12.16 3.29
C GLN A 71 -2.46 11.94 4.56
N PRO A 72 -2.99 12.23 5.77
CA PRO A 72 -2.21 12.15 7.01
C PRO A 72 -1.54 10.79 7.26
N VAL A 73 -2.16 9.69 6.81
CA VAL A 73 -1.55 8.36 6.91
C VAL A 73 -0.27 8.27 6.07
N PHE A 74 -0.21 8.89 4.89
CA PHE A 74 0.98 8.87 4.04
C PHE A 74 2.10 9.74 4.63
N ASP A 75 1.75 10.86 5.26
CA ASP A 75 2.70 11.72 5.96
C ASP A 75 3.35 10.98 7.14
N GLU A 76 2.56 10.24 7.93
CA GLU A 76 3.10 9.38 9.01
C GLU A 76 4.06 8.32 8.46
N GLN A 77 3.73 7.72 7.32
CA GLN A 77 4.57 6.70 6.69
C GLN A 77 5.86 7.28 6.13
N TYR A 78 5.83 8.50 5.60
CA TYR A 78 7.04 9.23 5.23
C TYR A 78 7.95 9.45 6.46
N GLU A 79 7.39 9.87 7.59
CA GLU A 79 8.14 10.06 8.84
C GLU A 79 8.76 8.75 9.36
N VAL A 80 8.06 7.62 9.24
CA VAL A 80 8.64 6.29 9.53
C VAL A 80 9.90 6.05 8.69
N ARG A 81 9.90 6.37 7.39
CA ARG A 81 11.10 6.22 6.55
C ARG A 81 12.25 7.11 7.01
N GLN A 82 11.96 8.32 7.51
CA GLN A 82 12.99 9.21 8.07
C GLN A 82 13.62 8.62 9.34
N LEU A 83 12.82 8.07 10.25
CA LEU A 83 13.32 7.41 11.47
C LEU A 83 14.26 6.26 11.15
N LEU A 84 13.90 5.42 10.18
CA LEU A 84 14.70 4.25 9.78
C LEU A 84 16.06 4.66 9.21
N ARG A 85 16.10 5.74 8.41
CA ARG A 85 17.33 6.26 7.80
C ARG A 85 18.21 7.07 8.74
N ALA A 86 17.64 7.62 9.82
CA ALA A 86 18.37 8.41 10.81
C ALA A 86 19.23 7.56 11.77
N GLN A 87 19.13 6.24 11.70
CA GLN A 87 19.84 5.29 12.56
C GLN A 87 20.63 4.27 11.72
N GLN A 88 21.54 3.52 12.36
CA GLN A 88 22.41 2.52 11.70
C GLN A 88 22.45 1.16 12.40
N GLN A 89 21.75 0.99 13.53
CA GLN A 89 21.87 -0.20 14.36
C GLN A 89 20.94 -1.34 13.91
N THR A 90 19.71 -1.02 13.55
CA THR A 90 18.70 -1.97 13.10
C THR A 90 18.69 -2.02 11.57
N GLU A 91 18.86 -3.21 10.99
CA GLU A 91 18.59 -3.42 9.57
C GLU A 91 17.10 -3.20 9.31
N TRP A 92 16.75 -2.48 8.25
CA TRP A 92 15.35 -2.31 7.88
C TRP A 92 15.11 -2.66 6.42
N VAL A 93 13.91 -3.14 6.09
CA VAL A 93 13.49 -3.35 4.71
C VAL A 93 12.08 -2.81 4.56
N ILE A 94 11.91 -1.85 3.66
CA ILE A 94 10.59 -1.32 3.30
C ILE A 94 10.10 -2.09 2.08
N ILE A 95 8.84 -2.51 2.09
CA ILE A 95 8.22 -3.16 0.93
C ILE A 95 7.07 -2.27 0.44
N SER A 96 7.29 -1.59 -0.68
CA SER A 96 6.27 -0.80 -1.37
C SER A 96 5.47 -1.73 -2.29
N THR A 97 4.16 -1.81 -2.10
CA THR A 97 3.28 -2.79 -2.74
C THR A 97 2.20 -2.17 -3.63
N GLY A 98 2.04 -0.86 -3.57
CA GLY A 98 0.94 -0.14 -4.18
C GLY A 98 -0.34 -0.32 -3.36
N MET A 99 -1.48 -0.06 -4.00
CA MET A 99 -2.80 -0.24 -3.40
C MET A 99 -3.17 -1.73 -3.36
N PHE A 100 -4.00 -2.15 -2.40
CA PHE A 100 -4.58 -3.49 -2.48
C PHE A 100 -5.49 -3.60 -3.70
N THR A 101 -5.35 -4.68 -4.48
CA THR A 101 -6.16 -4.86 -5.71
C THR A 101 -7.66 -4.79 -5.46
N SER A 102 -8.12 -5.28 -4.29
CA SER A 102 -9.53 -5.23 -3.88
C SER A 102 -10.10 -3.81 -3.82
N PHE A 103 -9.27 -2.81 -3.50
CA PHE A 103 -9.71 -1.43 -3.32
C PHE A 103 -10.19 -0.82 -4.65
N LEU A 104 -9.69 -1.28 -5.80
CA LEU A 104 -10.21 -0.88 -7.12
C LEU A 104 -11.70 -1.19 -7.28
N PHE A 105 -12.18 -2.24 -6.60
CA PHE A 105 -13.53 -2.77 -6.71
C PHE A 105 -14.38 -2.50 -5.46
N GLU A 106 -13.87 -1.72 -4.50
CA GLU A 106 -14.60 -1.31 -3.31
C GLU A 106 -15.65 -0.25 -3.69
N PRO A 107 -16.97 -0.51 -3.53
CA PRO A 107 -18.01 0.44 -3.91
C PRO A 107 -17.88 1.81 -3.25
N ALA A 108 -17.33 1.91 -2.03
CA ALA A 108 -17.09 3.19 -1.36
C ALA A 108 -15.92 3.99 -1.98
N PHE A 109 -14.95 3.32 -2.60
CA PHE A 109 -13.86 3.97 -3.34
C PHE A 109 -14.29 4.36 -4.76
N ASP A 110 -15.20 3.58 -5.34
CA ASP A 110 -15.98 3.87 -6.54
C ASP A 110 -15.14 4.10 -7.81
N VAL A 111 -13.92 3.55 -7.88
CA VAL A 111 -13.16 3.49 -9.14
C VAL A 111 -13.80 2.50 -10.11
N VAL A 112 -14.14 1.29 -9.64
CA VAL A 112 -14.98 0.34 -10.37
C VAL A 112 -16.17 -0.03 -9.50
N ASN A 113 -17.37 0.23 -10.00
CA ASN A 113 -18.61 -0.20 -9.35
C ASN A 113 -19.29 -1.25 -10.22
N LEU A 114 -19.11 -2.52 -9.86
CA LEU A 114 -19.63 -3.65 -10.64
C LEU A 114 -21.17 -3.68 -10.66
N ALA A 115 -21.81 -3.28 -9.55
CA ALA A 115 -23.27 -3.26 -9.44
C ALA A 115 -23.90 -2.14 -10.27
N ALA A 116 -23.33 -0.93 -10.21
CA ALA A 116 -23.79 0.21 -10.99
C ALA A 116 -23.30 0.20 -12.44
N ARG A 117 -22.32 -0.65 -12.76
CA ARG A 117 -21.61 -0.70 -14.05
C ARG A 117 -20.97 0.64 -14.43
N THR A 118 -20.28 1.24 -13.47
CA THR A 118 -19.53 2.49 -13.67
C THR A 118 -18.04 2.28 -13.46
N VAL A 119 -17.23 3.02 -14.22
CA VAL A 119 -15.78 3.15 -14.01
C VAL A 119 -15.43 4.63 -13.93
N HIS A 120 -14.74 5.02 -12.87
CA HIS A 120 -14.28 6.38 -12.65
C HIS A 120 -12.76 6.47 -12.75
N GLY A 121 -12.27 7.17 -13.78
CA GLY A 121 -10.84 7.46 -13.89
C GLY A 121 -10.45 8.64 -13.01
N LEU A 122 -9.42 8.48 -12.17
CA LEU A 122 -8.98 9.53 -11.24
C LEU A 122 -7.84 10.36 -11.87
N GLY A 123 -8.03 11.67 -11.98
CA GLY A 123 -7.07 12.58 -12.62
C GLY A 123 -7.22 12.56 -14.14
N THR A 124 -6.52 11.65 -14.82
CA THR A 124 -6.65 11.39 -16.26
C THR A 124 -6.86 9.89 -16.51
N TRP A 125 -7.26 9.52 -17.73
CA TRP A 125 -7.32 8.10 -18.11
C TRP A 125 -5.93 7.44 -18.16
N ASP A 126 -4.87 8.24 -18.34
CA ASP A 126 -3.47 7.78 -18.35
C ASP A 126 -2.86 7.70 -16.93
N THR A 127 -3.54 8.22 -15.90
CA THR A 127 -3.08 8.11 -14.52
C THR A 127 -3.01 6.63 -14.14
N ARG A 128 -1.83 6.21 -13.65
CA ARG A 128 -1.52 4.82 -13.31
C ARG A 128 -1.54 4.58 -11.81
N VAL A 129 -1.82 3.33 -11.46
CA VAL A 129 -1.70 2.79 -10.10
C VAL A 129 -1.00 1.44 -10.15
N THR A 130 -0.16 1.17 -9.15
CA THR A 130 0.31 -0.18 -8.87
C THR A 130 -0.62 -0.82 -7.84
N VAL A 131 -1.01 -2.06 -8.10
CA VAL A 131 -1.85 -2.86 -7.19
C VAL A 131 -1.25 -4.22 -6.92
N THR A 132 -1.46 -4.74 -5.70
CA THR A 132 -1.02 -6.09 -5.31
C THR A 132 -2.06 -6.73 -4.38
N THR A 133 -2.27 -8.04 -4.51
CA THR A 133 -3.16 -8.79 -3.62
C THR A 133 -2.52 -8.98 -2.24
N PRO A 134 -3.29 -9.01 -1.13
CA PRO A 134 -2.74 -9.32 0.19
C PRO A 134 -1.98 -10.65 0.25
N GLU A 135 -2.44 -11.66 -0.50
CA GLU A 135 -1.81 -12.97 -0.62
C GLU A 135 -0.42 -12.87 -1.26
N ASP A 136 -0.29 -12.15 -2.38
CA ASP A 136 1.01 -11.91 -3.01
C ASP A 136 1.91 -11.05 -2.13
N ILE A 137 1.37 -10.07 -1.41
CA ILE A 137 2.15 -9.26 -0.45
C ILE A 137 2.76 -10.16 0.62
N GLY A 138 1.99 -11.07 1.22
CA GLY A 138 2.48 -12.00 2.24
C GLY A 138 3.57 -12.93 1.69
N ARG A 139 3.34 -13.49 0.49
CA ARG A 139 4.30 -14.37 -0.19
C ARG A 139 5.59 -13.62 -0.52
N LEU A 140 5.51 -12.46 -1.17
CA LEU A 140 6.68 -11.67 -1.56
C LEU A 140 7.44 -11.11 -0.36
N THR A 141 6.73 -10.74 0.72
CA THR A 141 7.39 -10.35 1.98
C THR A 141 8.22 -11.50 2.53
N THR A 142 7.71 -12.73 2.45
CA THR A 142 8.44 -13.93 2.88
C THR A 142 9.68 -14.18 2.00
N GLU A 143 9.55 -14.06 0.68
CA GLU A 143 10.67 -14.19 -0.25
C GLU A 143 11.76 -13.12 0.01
N ILE A 144 11.37 -11.86 0.20
CA ILE A 144 12.29 -10.76 0.51
C ILE A 144 12.97 -10.96 1.88
N LEU A 145 12.21 -11.44 2.87
CA LEU A 145 12.75 -11.76 4.19
C LEU A 145 13.82 -12.86 4.11
N LEU A 146 13.62 -13.86 3.25
CA LEU A 146 14.50 -15.03 3.11
C LEU A 146 15.56 -14.89 1.99
N ALA A 147 15.56 -13.78 1.26
CA ALA A 147 16.41 -13.58 0.09
C ALA A 147 17.92 -13.71 0.40
N GLU A 148 18.64 -14.34 -0.54
CA GLU A 148 20.10 -14.41 -0.59
C GLU A 148 20.61 -13.88 -1.95
N PRO A 149 21.55 -12.90 -1.98
CA PRO A 149 22.14 -12.21 -0.84
C PRO A 149 21.11 -11.41 -0.03
N ARG A 150 21.39 -11.23 1.26
CA ARG A 150 20.51 -10.55 2.21
C ARG A 150 20.20 -9.12 1.75
N ILE A 151 18.91 -8.80 1.66
CA ILE A 151 18.38 -7.45 1.42
C ILE A 151 18.30 -6.70 2.75
N ALA A 152 18.90 -5.51 2.81
CA ALA A 152 18.90 -4.67 4.01
C ALA A 152 19.09 -3.18 3.68
N ASN A 153 18.45 -2.32 4.46
CA ASN A 153 18.50 -0.86 4.42
C ASN A 153 18.10 -0.27 3.07
N GLU A 154 17.09 -0.85 2.43
CA GLU A 154 16.57 -0.43 1.14
C GLU A 154 15.04 -0.53 1.04
N VAL A 155 14.49 0.12 0.01
CA VAL A 155 13.09 0.04 -0.38
C VAL A 155 12.96 -0.96 -1.52
N VAL A 156 12.18 -2.01 -1.32
CA VAL A 156 11.89 -3.03 -2.32
C VAL A 156 10.49 -2.79 -2.90
N TYR A 157 10.40 -2.74 -4.22
CA TYR A 157 9.14 -2.56 -4.93
C TYR A 157 8.61 -3.91 -5.42
N VAL A 158 7.32 -4.17 -5.18
CA VAL A 158 6.60 -5.34 -5.70
C VAL A 158 5.36 -4.88 -6.45
N ALA A 159 4.84 -5.70 -7.37
CA ALA A 159 3.57 -5.39 -8.03
C ALA A 159 2.84 -6.66 -8.46
N GLY A 160 1.55 -6.74 -8.13
CA GLY A 160 0.60 -7.62 -8.79
C GLY A 160 0.34 -7.15 -10.22
N ASP A 161 0.05 -5.85 -10.38
CA ASP A 161 -0.13 -5.18 -11.65
C ASP A 161 0.23 -3.68 -11.57
N THR A 162 0.52 -3.07 -12.71
CA THR A 162 0.60 -1.61 -12.84
C THR A 162 -0.21 -1.20 -14.07
N ILE A 163 -1.30 -0.47 -13.84
CA ILE A 163 -2.33 -0.22 -14.86
C ILE A 163 -2.82 1.23 -14.80
N SER A 164 -3.17 1.80 -15.95
CA SER A 164 -3.88 3.08 -16.03
C SER A 164 -5.39 2.92 -15.80
N TYR A 165 -6.08 3.97 -15.39
CA TYR A 165 -7.55 3.89 -15.26
C TYR A 165 -8.25 3.61 -16.60
N GLY A 166 -7.67 4.02 -17.74
CA GLY A 166 -8.16 3.69 -19.07
C GLY A 166 -8.07 2.19 -19.36
N GLU A 167 -6.88 1.60 -19.15
CA GLU A 167 -6.66 0.16 -19.29
C GLU A 167 -7.53 -0.65 -18.30
N LEU A 168 -7.72 -0.16 -17.07
CA LEU A 168 -8.62 -0.77 -16.10
C LEU A 168 -10.05 -0.85 -16.62
N ALA A 169 -10.55 0.22 -17.25
CA ALA A 169 -11.89 0.23 -17.83
C ALA A 169 -12.03 -0.83 -18.94
N GLU A 170 -11.01 -0.96 -19.81
CA GLU A 170 -10.97 -1.99 -20.85
C GLU A 170 -10.93 -3.40 -20.27
N VAL A 171 -10.14 -3.63 -19.21
CA VAL A 171 -10.06 -4.91 -18.50
C VAL A 171 -11.41 -5.29 -17.92
N VAL A 172 -12.11 -4.37 -17.26
CA VAL A 172 -13.42 -4.61 -16.64
C VAL A 172 -14.46 -4.99 -17.71
N GLU A 173 -14.56 -4.24 -18.80
CA GLU A 173 -15.52 -4.55 -19.87
C GLU A 173 -15.21 -5.89 -20.54
N ARG A 174 -13.91 -6.17 -20.80
CA ARG A 174 -13.47 -7.42 -21.41
C ARG A 174 -13.75 -8.65 -20.54
N VAL A 175 -13.45 -8.58 -19.24
CA VAL A 175 -13.62 -9.72 -18.31
C VAL A 175 -15.09 -9.98 -18.00
N THR A 176 -15.89 -8.92 -17.82
CA THR A 176 -17.31 -9.05 -17.47
C THR A 176 -18.20 -9.31 -18.69
N GLY A 177 -17.77 -8.93 -19.89
CA GLY A 177 -18.58 -8.98 -21.11
C GLY A 177 -19.69 -7.92 -21.17
N TYR A 178 -19.69 -6.93 -20.26
CA TYR A 178 -20.65 -5.84 -20.23
C TYR A 178 -19.99 -4.49 -20.51
N ALA A 179 -20.74 -3.57 -21.11
CA ALA A 179 -20.33 -2.17 -21.21
C ALA A 179 -20.51 -1.45 -19.87
N PHE A 180 -19.60 -0.53 -19.57
CA PHE A 180 -19.61 0.30 -18.36
C PHE A 180 -19.71 1.79 -18.72
N GLU A 181 -20.44 2.56 -17.93
CA GLU A 181 -20.41 4.01 -18.00
C GLU A 181 -19.06 4.51 -17.47
N LYS A 182 -18.33 5.27 -18.29
CA LYS A 182 -16.98 5.74 -18.00
C LYS A 182 -17.01 7.24 -17.76
N THR A 183 -16.63 7.66 -16.56
CA THR A 183 -16.61 9.08 -16.17
C THR A 183 -15.22 9.46 -15.67
N LEU A 184 -14.67 10.56 -16.19
CA LEU A 184 -13.40 11.07 -15.68
C LEU A 184 -13.65 12.00 -14.49
N TRP A 185 -12.99 11.73 -13.36
CA TRP A 185 -12.92 12.62 -12.21
C TRP A 185 -11.61 13.40 -12.25
N SER A 186 -11.67 14.62 -12.80
CA SER A 186 -10.50 15.49 -12.90
C SER A 186 -9.94 15.89 -11.54
N LEU A 187 -8.67 16.32 -11.51
CA LEU A 187 -8.03 16.85 -10.31
C LEU A 187 -8.83 17.99 -9.67
N ASP A 188 -9.40 18.90 -10.46
CA ASP A 188 -10.18 20.03 -9.94
C ASP A 188 -11.48 19.58 -9.28
N LYS A 189 -12.17 18.59 -9.87
CA LYS A 189 -13.35 17.98 -9.26
C LYS A 189 -12.99 17.33 -7.92
N LEU A 190 -11.95 16.50 -7.90
CA LEU A 190 -11.54 15.77 -6.70
C LEU A 190 -11.06 16.71 -5.58
N ARG A 191 -10.41 17.82 -5.93
CA ARG A 191 -10.06 18.89 -4.98
C ARG A 191 -11.31 19.57 -4.41
N ALA A 192 -12.30 19.86 -5.25
CA ALA A 192 -13.56 20.46 -4.80
C ALA A 192 -14.34 19.50 -3.89
N ASP A 193 -14.41 18.22 -4.24
CA ASP A 193 -15.04 17.18 -3.41
C ASP A 193 -14.33 17.09 -2.04
N LEU A 194 -13.00 17.09 -2.02
CA LEU A 194 -12.22 17.06 -0.78
C LEU A 194 -12.40 18.33 0.06
N ALA A 195 -12.54 19.50 -0.55
CA ALA A 195 -12.81 20.73 0.17
C ALA A 195 -14.20 20.72 0.84
N LEU A 196 -15.18 20.04 0.25
CA LEU A 196 -16.53 19.89 0.80
C LEU A 196 -16.60 18.81 1.89
N ALA A 197 -15.84 17.73 1.75
CA ALA A 197 -15.80 16.61 2.67
C ALA A 197 -14.36 16.30 3.12
N PRO A 198 -13.71 17.22 3.86
CA PRO A 198 -12.31 17.05 4.23
C PRO A 198 -12.08 15.84 5.13
N ASP A 199 -13.05 15.41 5.93
CA ASP A 199 -12.89 14.28 6.85
C ASP A 199 -13.26 12.93 6.22
N ASP A 200 -13.72 12.92 4.96
CA ASP A 200 -14.07 11.69 4.26
C ASP A 200 -12.82 10.97 3.73
N VAL A 201 -12.58 9.77 4.27
CA VAL A 201 -11.39 8.96 3.99
C VAL A 201 -11.30 8.58 2.51
N MET A 202 -12.43 8.18 1.90
CA MET A 202 -12.45 7.77 0.50
C MET A 202 -12.20 8.94 -0.45
N THR A 203 -12.74 10.12 -0.12
CA THR A 203 -12.48 11.35 -0.88
C THR A 203 -11.01 11.76 -0.81
N ARG A 204 -10.36 11.66 0.36
CA ARG A 204 -8.90 11.86 0.48
C ARG A 204 -8.12 10.87 -0.37
N TYR A 205 -8.46 9.58 -0.31
CA TYR A 205 -7.76 8.58 -1.13
C TYR A 205 -7.95 8.83 -2.62
N ARG A 206 -9.16 9.17 -3.08
CA ARG A 206 -9.40 9.48 -4.49
C ARG A 206 -8.57 10.68 -4.95
N ALA A 207 -8.50 11.74 -4.14
CA ALA A 207 -7.67 12.90 -4.44
C ALA A 207 -6.18 12.55 -4.50
N ALA A 208 -5.68 11.70 -3.59
CA ALA A 208 -4.29 11.26 -3.57
C ALA A 208 -3.94 10.38 -4.79
N PHE A 209 -4.75 9.35 -5.07
CA PHE A 209 -4.51 8.42 -6.18
C PHE A 209 -4.73 9.04 -7.57
N ALA A 210 -5.30 10.24 -7.65
CA ALA A 210 -5.39 11.02 -8.87
C ALA A 210 -4.09 11.77 -9.23
N LEU A 211 -3.19 11.99 -8.26
CA LEU A 211 -1.94 12.73 -8.48
C LEU A 211 -0.92 11.96 -9.33
N GLY A 212 -1.02 10.62 -9.34
CA GLY A 212 -0.18 9.73 -10.13
C GLY A 212 1.21 9.49 -9.54
N ASP A 213 1.97 10.54 -9.23
CA ASP A 213 3.33 10.40 -8.71
C ASP A 213 3.36 9.64 -7.37
N GLY A 214 4.22 8.63 -7.28
CA GLY A 214 4.36 7.75 -6.13
C GLY A 214 3.26 6.68 -5.99
N MET A 215 2.21 6.73 -6.82
CA MET A 215 1.09 5.78 -6.80
C MET A 215 1.36 4.52 -7.64
N TRP A 216 2.40 4.57 -8.48
CA TRP A 216 2.75 3.49 -9.38
C TRP A 216 4.25 3.41 -9.65
N TRP A 217 4.69 2.25 -10.12
CA TRP A 217 6.02 2.01 -10.71
C TRP A 217 5.93 0.97 -11.80
N ASP A 218 6.92 0.92 -12.68
CA ASP A 218 6.99 -0.09 -13.73
C ASP A 218 7.16 -1.50 -13.11
N LYS A 219 6.19 -2.38 -13.38
CA LYS A 219 6.18 -3.77 -12.91
C LYS A 219 7.45 -4.51 -13.32
N ALA A 220 8.03 -4.22 -14.50
CA ALA A 220 9.25 -4.87 -14.98
C ALA A 220 10.45 -4.63 -14.05
N ASN A 221 10.43 -3.56 -13.26
CA ASN A 221 11.52 -3.20 -12.34
C ASN A 221 11.36 -3.77 -10.92
N THR A 222 10.25 -4.45 -10.64
CA THR A 222 9.93 -4.98 -9.31
C THR A 222 10.73 -6.23 -8.95
N PHE A 223 10.81 -6.50 -7.64
CA PHE A 223 11.45 -7.71 -7.11
C PHE A 223 10.85 -8.97 -7.73
N ASN A 224 9.52 -9.09 -7.75
CA ASN A 224 8.85 -10.28 -8.25
C ASN A 224 9.08 -10.48 -9.76
N ALA A 225 9.04 -9.42 -10.57
CA ALA A 225 9.35 -9.54 -11.99
C ALA A 225 10.81 -9.98 -12.24
N LYS A 226 11.76 -9.38 -11.53
CA LYS A 226 13.20 -9.72 -11.66
C LYS A 226 13.53 -11.15 -11.23
N HIS A 227 12.74 -11.72 -10.32
CA HIS A 227 12.92 -13.09 -9.82
C HIS A 227 11.99 -14.12 -10.49
N GLY A 228 11.21 -13.72 -11.50
CA GLY A 228 10.28 -14.62 -12.19
C GLY A 228 9.15 -15.15 -11.29
N ILE A 229 8.80 -14.39 -10.25
CA ILE A 229 7.73 -14.76 -9.31
C ILE A 229 6.41 -14.23 -9.87
N GLU A 230 5.58 -15.15 -10.34
CA GLU A 230 4.24 -14.81 -10.83
C GLU A 230 3.33 -14.34 -9.70
N THR A 231 2.54 -13.31 -9.99
CA THR A 231 1.59 -12.64 -9.10
C THR A 231 0.28 -12.40 -9.85
N VAL A 232 -0.80 -12.20 -9.10
CA VAL A 232 -2.14 -11.98 -9.65
C VAL A 232 -2.28 -10.56 -10.22
N ASP A 233 -2.59 -10.46 -11.51
CA ASP A 233 -2.93 -9.19 -12.16
C ASP A 233 -4.42 -8.81 -11.98
N VAL A 234 -4.81 -7.62 -12.44
CA VAL A 234 -6.18 -7.12 -12.25
C VAL A 234 -7.22 -7.99 -12.96
N ALA A 235 -6.89 -8.51 -14.15
CA ALA A 235 -7.83 -9.30 -14.93
C ALA A 235 -8.12 -10.65 -14.25
N HIS A 236 -7.07 -11.34 -13.79
CA HIS A 236 -7.21 -12.58 -13.03
C HIS A 236 -7.90 -12.34 -11.69
N TYR A 237 -7.57 -11.25 -10.99
CA TYR A 237 -8.27 -10.89 -9.74
C TYR A 237 -9.78 -10.73 -9.96
N LEU A 238 -10.17 -9.97 -10.98
CA LEU A 238 -11.58 -9.73 -11.30
C LEU A 238 -12.31 -11.03 -11.69
N GLN A 239 -11.67 -11.93 -12.44
CA GLN A 239 -12.26 -13.24 -12.75
C GLN A 239 -12.61 -14.01 -11.48
N HIS A 240 -11.67 -14.12 -10.54
CA HIS A 240 -11.90 -14.81 -9.27
C HIS A 240 -12.98 -14.10 -8.43
N LEU A 241 -13.02 -12.77 -8.43
CA LEU A 241 -14.03 -12.00 -7.73
C LEU A 241 -15.46 -12.27 -8.25
N LEU A 242 -15.62 -12.54 -9.55
CA LEU A 242 -16.92 -12.83 -10.17
C LEU A 242 -17.38 -14.28 -9.97
N GLU A 243 -16.46 -15.19 -9.62
CA GLU A 243 -16.74 -16.60 -9.37
C GLU A 243 -17.08 -16.90 -7.89
N ALA A 244 -16.74 -15.97 -6.99
CA ALA A 244 -16.97 -16.08 -5.54
C ALA A 244 -18.40 -15.72 -5.12
#